data_AF-A0A0M2K9H7-F1
#
_entry.id   AF-A0A0M2K9H7-F1
#
_cell.length_a   1.000
_cell.length_b   1.000
_cell.length_c   1.000
_cell.angle_alpha   90.00
_cell.angle_beta   90.00
_cell.angle_gamma   90.00
#
_symmetry.space_group_name_H-M   'P 1'
#
loop_
_entity.id
_entity.type
_entity.pdbx_description
1 polymer ?
#
loop_
_entity_poly.entity_id
_entity_poly.type
_entity_poly.pdbx_seq_one_letter_code
_entity_poly.pdbx_strand_id
1 'polypeptide(L)'
;MTYQIRPLGSLPWPSGLGKHGSRYGKLEHELRALLGDDDFWDTEAHRRAFVSGDPDYRRIVLKELGQLPWSADVVDGVDAATALARSSPLLNQPLDSEAPWLNWAAPHRDNYPVWAWLTNGLNASDTVIGDGRHRLTYLRYHRPPEHEVLVRIET
;
A
#
# COMPACT_ATOMS: atom_id res chain seq x y z
N MET A 1 11.05 -5.47 -13.97
CA MET A 1 10.06 -5.42 -12.87
C MET A 1 9.06 -6.56 -13.03
N THR A 2 8.34 -6.92 -11.97
CA THR A 2 7.40 -8.07 -11.99
C THR A 2 6.14 -7.74 -11.20
N TYR A 3 4.96 -8.10 -11.69
CA TYR A 3 3.73 -8.06 -10.89
C TYR A 3 3.57 -9.38 -10.15
N GLN A 4 3.43 -9.32 -8.83
CA GLN A 4 3.31 -10.48 -7.96
C GLN A 4 2.10 -10.32 -7.04
N ILE A 5 1.58 -11.44 -6.56
CA ILE A 5 0.61 -11.45 -5.47
C ILE A 5 1.35 -11.88 -4.21
N ARG A 6 1.29 -11.06 -3.16
CA ARG A 6 2.01 -11.27 -1.90
C ARG A 6 1.09 -11.10 -0.69
N PRO A 7 1.28 -11.88 0.39
CA PRO A 7 0.63 -11.62 1.66
C PRO A 7 1.04 -10.26 2.25
N LEU A 8 0.10 -9.53 2.86
CA LEU A 8 0.34 -8.22 3.50
C LEU A 8 1.47 -8.25 4.54
N GLY A 9 1.56 -9.35 5.29
CA GLY A 9 2.59 -9.58 6.31
C GLY A 9 3.99 -9.80 5.72
N SER A 10 4.11 -10.14 4.44
CA SER A 10 5.39 -10.33 3.76
C SER A 10 5.97 -9.04 3.16
N LEU A 11 5.20 -7.96 3.15
CA LEU A 11 5.58 -6.69 2.53
C LEU A 11 6.37 -5.81 3.50
N PRO A 12 7.25 -4.93 3.00
CA PRO A 12 8.03 -4.04 3.88
C PRO A 12 7.14 -3.08 4.70
N TRP A 13 7.73 -2.47 5.72
CA TRP A 13 7.10 -1.45 6.54
C TRP A 13 7.46 -0.04 6.04
N PRO A 14 6.63 0.98 6.32
CA PRO A 14 6.92 2.33 5.85
C PRO A 14 8.06 2.96 6.65
N SER A 15 9.01 3.57 5.95
CA SER A 15 10.05 4.43 6.55
C SER A 15 9.50 5.84 6.85
N GLY A 16 8.33 5.92 7.49
CA GLY A 16 7.57 7.15 7.67
C GLY A 16 6.25 7.20 6.90
N LEU A 17 5.25 7.85 7.50
CA LEU A 17 3.91 8.06 6.93
C LEU A 17 3.60 9.55 6.80
N GLY A 18 4.43 10.24 6.02
CA GLY A 18 4.26 11.65 5.70
C GLY A 18 4.51 11.93 4.22
N LYS A 19 4.35 13.17 3.80
CA LYS A 19 4.84 13.68 2.50
C LYS A 19 4.82 15.19 2.61
N HIS A 20 6.00 15.81 2.62
CA HIS A 20 6.16 17.25 2.77
C HIS A 20 5.24 18.03 1.81
N GLY A 21 4.58 19.07 2.34
CA GLY A 21 3.72 19.97 1.57
C GLY A 21 2.43 19.33 1.02
N SER A 22 2.00 18.18 1.53
CA SER A 22 0.87 17.43 0.98
C SER A 22 -0.30 17.28 1.97
N ARG A 23 -1.38 16.69 1.48
CA ARG A 23 -2.55 16.23 2.24
C ARG A 23 -2.25 15.31 3.43
N TYR A 24 -1.01 14.82 3.58
CA TYR A 24 -0.57 13.96 4.69
C TYR A 24 0.11 14.71 5.84
N GLY A 25 0.13 16.05 5.83
CA GLY A 25 0.86 16.85 6.84
C GLY A 25 0.39 16.62 8.28
N LYS A 26 -0.92 16.40 8.51
CA LYS A 26 -1.46 16.08 9.84
C LYS A 26 -1.02 14.69 10.31
N LEU A 27 -1.10 13.68 9.43
CA LEU A 27 -0.61 12.33 9.70
C LEU A 27 0.86 12.34 10.09
N GLU A 28 1.70 13.05 9.31
CA GLU A 28 3.14 13.21 9.58
C GLU A 28 3.37 13.88 10.95
N HIS A 29 2.68 14.98 11.22
CA HIS A 29 2.80 15.70 12.49
C HIS A 29 2.40 14.86 13.71
N GLU A 30 1.21 14.23 13.67
CA GLU A 30 0.71 13.43 14.79
C GLU A 30 1.59 12.20 15.03
N LEU A 31 2.08 11.53 13.98
CA LEU A 31 2.96 10.36 14.12
C LEU A 31 4.37 10.73 14.59
N ARG A 32 4.93 11.87 14.16
CA ARG A 32 6.20 12.38 14.71
C ARG A 32 6.10 12.70 16.18
N ALA A 33 4.99 13.31 16.61
CA ALA A 33 4.74 13.60 18.02
C ALA A 33 4.62 12.32 18.86
N LEU A 34 4.06 11.25 18.29
CA LEU A 34 3.89 9.96 18.97
C LEU A 34 5.20 9.15 19.03
N LEU A 35 5.88 8.98 17.90
CA LEU A 35 7.05 8.10 17.78
C LEU A 35 8.36 8.82 18.16
N GLY A 36 8.42 10.14 18.01
CA GLY A 36 9.66 10.92 18.03
C GLY A 36 10.21 11.14 16.62
N ASP A 37 11.00 12.20 16.44
CA ASP A 37 11.47 12.61 15.10
C ASP A 37 12.42 11.61 14.44
N ASP A 38 13.27 10.94 15.23
CA ASP A 38 14.20 9.92 14.73
C ASP A 38 13.45 8.62 14.38
N ASP A 39 12.64 8.11 15.32
CA ASP A 39 11.88 6.88 15.17
C ASP A 39 10.77 6.99 14.10
N PHE A 40 10.26 8.18 13.80
CA PHE A 40 9.29 8.38 12.74
C PHE A 40 9.82 7.97 11.35
N TRP A 41 11.12 8.07 11.11
CA TRP A 41 11.72 7.64 9.85
C TRP A 41 12.17 6.17 9.87
N ASP A 42 12.08 5.50 11.02
CA ASP A 42 12.44 4.11 11.20
C ASP A 42 11.27 3.16 10.87
N THR A 43 11.50 2.35 9.84
CA THR A 43 10.65 1.23 9.42
C THR A 43 10.27 0.30 10.58
N GLU A 44 11.20 0.02 11.49
CA GLU A 44 10.98 -0.88 12.62
C GLU A 44 10.13 -0.25 13.72
N ALA A 45 10.23 1.06 13.95
CA ALA A 45 9.33 1.78 14.86
C ALA A 45 7.87 1.67 14.40
N HIS A 46 7.60 1.90 13.11
CA HIS A 46 6.27 1.73 12.53
C HIS A 46 5.74 0.29 12.64
N ARG A 47 6.60 -0.71 12.41
CA ARG A 47 6.25 -2.12 12.60
C ARG A 47 5.88 -2.41 14.06
N ARG A 48 6.72 -1.99 15.01
CA ARG A 48 6.51 -2.23 16.45
C ARG A 48 5.22 -1.58 16.94
N ALA A 49 4.95 -0.33 16.56
CA ALA A 49 3.72 0.37 16.92
C ALA A 49 2.47 -0.36 16.40
N PHE A 50 2.50 -0.85 15.15
CA PHE A 50 1.40 -1.65 14.60
C PHE A 50 1.24 -3.00 15.32
N VAL A 51 2.32 -3.79 15.44
CA VAL A 51 2.26 -5.17 15.95
C VAL A 51 1.92 -5.21 17.45
N SER A 52 2.38 -4.23 18.23
CA SER A 52 2.02 -4.11 19.65
C SER A 52 0.56 -3.69 19.86
N GLY A 53 -0.14 -3.28 18.80
CA GLY A 53 -1.51 -2.80 18.88
C GLY A 53 -1.64 -1.44 19.56
N ASP A 54 -0.64 -0.55 19.38
CA ASP A 54 -0.65 0.79 19.96
C ASP A 54 -1.95 1.54 19.59
N PRO A 55 -2.79 1.91 20.57
CA PRO A 55 -4.10 2.48 20.31
C PRO A 55 -4.01 3.89 19.71
N ASP A 56 -2.99 4.68 20.05
CA ASP A 56 -2.81 6.02 19.50
C ASP A 56 -2.27 5.97 18.09
N TYR A 57 -1.30 5.10 17.82
CA TYR A 57 -0.81 4.87 16.46
C TYR A 57 -1.95 4.42 15.53
N ARG A 58 -2.78 3.46 15.98
CA ARG A 58 -3.97 3.02 15.26
C ARG A 58 -4.96 4.17 15.04
N ARG A 59 -5.27 4.94 16.07
CA ARG A 59 -6.22 6.06 16.01
C ARG A 59 -5.78 7.11 14.99
N ILE A 60 -4.51 7.52 15.03
CA ILE A 60 -3.93 8.52 14.12
C ILE A 60 -4.02 8.03 12.67
N VAL A 61 -3.52 6.82 12.40
CA VAL A 61 -3.51 6.25 11.05
C VAL A 61 -4.93 6.13 10.49
N LEU A 62 -5.86 5.54 11.24
CA LEU A 62 -7.23 5.33 10.75
C LEU A 62 -8.00 6.64 10.58
N LYS A 63 -7.81 7.61 11.48
CA LYS A 63 -8.46 8.92 11.40
C LYS A 63 -7.98 9.70 10.18
N GLU A 64 -6.68 9.83 10.00
CA GLU A 64 -6.12 10.71 8.97
C GLU A 64 -6.14 10.05 7.59
N LEU A 65 -5.87 8.74 7.49
CA LEU A 65 -6.00 8.04 6.21
C LEU A 65 -7.47 7.80 5.85
N GLY A 66 -8.35 7.50 6.80
CA GLY A 66 -9.77 7.24 6.53
C GLY A 66 -10.54 8.42 5.91
N GLN A 67 -10.01 9.64 6.01
CA GLN A 67 -10.58 10.84 5.41
C GLN A 67 -10.21 11.03 3.92
N LEU A 68 -9.31 10.20 3.39
CA LEU A 68 -8.82 10.38 2.03
C LEU A 68 -9.78 9.74 1.01
N PRO A 69 -9.98 10.37 -0.17
CA PRO A 69 -10.92 9.86 -1.17
C PRO A 69 -10.67 8.41 -1.59
N TRP A 70 -9.40 7.98 -1.61
CA TRP A 70 -9.03 6.63 -2.00
C TRP A 70 -9.29 5.56 -0.93
N SER A 71 -9.62 5.93 0.31
CA SER A 71 -9.60 4.98 1.44
C SER A 71 -10.75 3.99 1.41
N ALA A 72 -11.95 4.43 1.01
CA ALA A 72 -13.07 3.53 0.75
C ALA A 72 -12.76 2.60 -0.43
N ASP A 73 -12.27 3.20 -1.52
CA ASP A 73 -11.92 2.53 -2.78
C ASP A 73 -10.86 1.44 -2.61
N VAL A 74 -9.87 1.64 -1.73
CA VAL A 74 -8.77 0.70 -1.53
C VAL A 74 -9.23 -0.62 -0.91
N VAL A 75 -10.19 -0.58 0.02
CA VAL A 75 -10.65 -1.79 0.71
C VAL A 75 -11.45 -2.69 -0.23
N ASP A 76 -12.28 -2.10 -1.09
CA ASP A 76 -13.13 -2.86 -2.03
C ASP A 76 -12.39 -3.21 -3.33
N GLY A 77 -11.55 -2.30 -3.82
CA GLY A 77 -10.86 -2.44 -5.10
C GLY A 77 -9.70 -3.42 -5.08
N VAL A 78 -9.02 -3.57 -3.95
CA VAL A 78 -7.84 -4.44 -3.85
C VAL A 78 -8.19 -5.90 -4.07
N ASP A 79 -9.32 -6.36 -3.54
CA ASP A 79 -9.75 -7.75 -3.61
C ASP A 79 -10.07 -8.12 -5.06
N ALA A 80 -10.89 -7.30 -5.72
CA ALA A 80 -11.26 -7.50 -7.12
C ALA A 80 -10.08 -7.34 -8.08
N ALA A 81 -9.20 -6.36 -7.85
CA ALA A 81 -7.99 -6.20 -8.66
C ALA A 81 -7.02 -7.38 -8.49
N THR A 82 -6.83 -7.86 -7.27
CA THR A 82 -5.97 -9.02 -6.98
C THR A 82 -6.54 -10.29 -7.59
N ALA A 83 -7.85 -10.50 -7.52
CA ALA A 83 -8.52 -11.63 -8.17
C ALA A 83 -8.36 -11.57 -9.70
N LEU A 84 -8.55 -10.40 -10.31
CA LEU A 84 -8.39 -10.21 -11.74
C LEU A 84 -6.93 -10.45 -12.19
N ALA A 85 -5.96 -9.97 -11.41
CA ALA A 85 -4.53 -10.19 -11.68
C ALA A 85 -4.14 -11.67 -11.77
N ARG A 86 -4.83 -12.57 -11.06
CA ARG A 86 -4.58 -14.03 -11.15
C ARG A 86 -4.86 -14.60 -12.54
N SER A 87 -5.73 -13.96 -13.32
CA SER A 87 -6.00 -14.36 -14.71
C SER A 87 -5.02 -13.76 -15.72
N SER A 88 -4.14 -12.86 -15.30
CA SER A 88 -3.16 -12.25 -16.20
C SER A 88 -2.09 -13.27 -16.59
N PRO A 89 -1.81 -13.46 -17.89
CA PRO A 89 -0.66 -14.26 -18.31
C PRO A 89 0.67 -13.58 -17.98
N LEU A 90 0.65 -12.31 -17.57
CA LEU A 90 1.84 -11.53 -17.21
C LEU A 90 2.18 -11.63 -15.71
N LEU A 91 1.32 -12.24 -14.89
CA LEU A 91 1.58 -12.39 -13.47
C LEU A 91 2.84 -13.26 -13.26
N ASN A 92 3.72 -12.81 -12.35
CA ASN A 92 5.02 -13.41 -12.06
C ASN A 92 6.00 -13.46 -13.26
N GLN A 93 5.68 -12.79 -14.38
CA GLN A 93 6.60 -12.67 -15.51
C GLN A 93 7.44 -11.40 -15.36
N PRO A 94 8.76 -11.45 -15.64
CA PRO A 94 9.57 -10.25 -15.73
C PRO A 94 9.11 -9.42 -16.94
N LEU A 95 8.92 -8.12 -16.72
CA LEU A 95 8.56 -7.14 -17.73
C LEU A 95 9.62 -6.05 -17.80
N ASP A 96 9.97 -5.65 -19.03
CA ASP A 96 10.91 -4.56 -19.31
C ASP A 96 10.31 -3.17 -19.07
N SER A 97 8.98 -3.06 -19.12
CA SER A 97 8.24 -1.82 -18.89
C SER A 97 6.80 -2.09 -18.44
N GLU A 98 6.09 -1.03 -18.03
CA GLU A 98 4.70 -1.13 -17.58
C GLU A 98 3.69 -1.33 -18.71
N ALA A 99 4.07 -1.00 -19.94
CA ALA A 99 3.17 -0.98 -21.07
C ALA A 99 2.42 -2.31 -21.29
N PRO A 100 3.05 -3.51 -21.23
CA PRO A 100 2.33 -4.78 -21.39
C PRO A 100 1.25 -4.98 -20.33
N TRP A 101 1.54 -4.62 -19.07
CA TRP A 101 0.58 -4.74 -17.97
C TRP A 101 -0.60 -3.78 -18.15
N LEU A 102 -0.32 -2.51 -18.48
CA LEU A 102 -1.36 -1.50 -18.73
C LEU A 102 -2.22 -1.86 -19.93
N ASN A 103 -1.63 -2.41 -20.99
CA ASN A 103 -2.37 -2.88 -22.16
C ASN A 103 -3.30 -4.03 -21.82
N TRP A 104 -2.84 -4.99 -21.02
CA TRP A 104 -3.69 -6.09 -20.53
C TRP A 104 -4.81 -5.57 -19.61
N ALA A 105 -4.52 -4.60 -18.73
CA ALA A 105 -5.50 -4.03 -17.81
C ALA A 105 -6.49 -3.05 -18.47
N ALA A 106 -6.17 -2.53 -19.66
CA ALA A 106 -6.93 -1.47 -20.35
C ALA A 106 -8.45 -1.74 -20.50
N PRO A 107 -8.94 -2.98 -20.74
CA PRO A 107 -10.37 -3.26 -20.78
C PRO A 107 -11.12 -2.94 -19.48
N HIS A 108 -10.42 -2.79 -18.35
CA HIS A 108 -11.01 -2.52 -17.04
C HIS A 108 -10.91 -1.05 -16.62
N ARG A 109 -10.56 -0.14 -17.52
CA ARG A 109 -10.29 1.28 -17.22
C ARG A 109 -11.43 2.02 -16.54
N ASP A 110 -12.67 1.63 -16.86
CA ASP A 110 -13.88 2.24 -16.29
C ASP A 110 -14.34 1.57 -14.99
N ASN A 111 -13.69 0.46 -14.59
CA ASN A 111 -13.99 -0.24 -13.35
C ASN A 111 -13.18 0.36 -12.20
N TYR A 112 -13.61 1.51 -11.69
CA TYR A 112 -13.12 2.04 -10.41
C TYR A 112 -13.84 1.35 -9.26
N PRO A 113 -13.12 0.93 -8.20
CA PRO A 113 -11.71 1.22 -7.89
C PRO A 113 -10.65 0.22 -8.41
N VAL A 114 -11.05 -0.84 -9.12
CA VAL A 114 -10.14 -1.89 -9.63
C VAL A 114 -9.01 -1.34 -10.50
N TRP A 115 -9.32 -0.49 -11.47
CA TRP A 115 -8.34 0.15 -12.34
C TRP A 115 -7.27 0.93 -11.56
N ALA A 116 -7.66 1.64 -10.51
CA ALA A 116 -6.75 2.42 -9.69
C ALA A 116 -5.71 1.52 -9.01
N TRP A 117 -6.11 0.33 -8.53
CA TRP A 117 -5.17 -0.62 -7.94
C TRP A 117 -4.27 -1.29 -8.98
N LEU A 118 -4.82 -1.68 -10.13
CA LEU A 118 -4.04 -2.31 -11.22
C LEU A 118 -2.91 -1.40 -11.74
N THR A 119 -3.11 -0.09 -11.70
CA THR A 119 -2.16 0.89 -12.25
C THR A 119 -1.31 1.59 -11.20
N ASN A 120 -1.85 1.80 -9.99
CA ASN A 120 -1.22 2.61 -8.95
C ASN A 120 -1.39 1.99 -7.55
N GLY A 121 -1.52 0.66 -7.43
CA GLY A 121 -1.75 -0.02 -6.16
C GLY A 121 -0.58 0.10 -5.18
N LEU A 122 0.37 -0.82 -5.29
CA LEU A 122 1.56 -0.88 -4.45
C LEU A 122 2.79 -1.16 -5.30
N ASN A 123 3.86 -0.40 -5.07
CA ASN A 123 5.18 -0.62 -5.63
C ASN A 123 6.17 -0.85 -4.48
N ALA A 124 6.89 -1.96 -4.50
CA ALA A 124 7.84 -2.32 -3.45
C ALA A 124 8.99 -3.16 -3.99
N SER A 125 10.12 -3.15 -3.30
CA SER A 125 11.10 -4.24 -3.34
C SER A 125 10.87 -5.19 -2.15
N ASP A 126 11.80 -6.11 -1.92
CA ASP A 126 11.76 -6.95 -0.72
C ASP A 126 11.96 -6.18 0.58
N THR A 127 12.58 -5.00 0.51
CA THR A 127 13.00 -4.23 1.70
C THR A 127 12.38 -2.83 1.78
N VAL A 128 11.89 -2.27 0.68
CA VAL A 128 11.44 -0.87 0.61
C VAL A 128 10.09 -0.76 -0.10
N ILE A 129 9.24 0.17 0.36
CA ILE A 129 8.03 0.57 -0.36
C ILE A 129 8.39 1.76 -1.26
N GLY A 130 8.35 1.57 -2.58
CA GLY A 130 8.57 2.63 -3.57
C GLY A 130 7.38 3.59 -3.70
N ASP A 131 6.15 3.05 -3.74
CA ASP A 131 4.91 3.83 -3.70
C ASP A 131 3.79 3.02 -3.03
N GLY A 132 2.80 3.70 -2.44
CA GLY A 132 1.62 3.06 -1.85
C GLY A 132 1.72 2.79 -0.35
N ARG A 133 2.73 3.32 0.35
CA ARG A 133 2.93 3.13 1.81
C ARG A 133 1.70 3.46 2.67
N HIS A 134 0.95 4.50 2.31
CA HIS A 134 -0.29 4.88 3.01
C HIS A 134 -1.39 3.84 2.77
N ARG A 135 -1.58 3.41 1.51
CA ARG A 135 -2.57 2.39 1.14
C ARG A 135 -2.26 1.06 1.82
N LEU A 136 -0.98 0.64 1.81
CA LEU A 136 -0.53 -0.58 2.48
C LEU A 136 -0.76 -0.52 3.99
N THR A 137 -0.40 0.59 4.65
CA THR A 137 -0.60 0.73 6.09
C THR A 137 -2.09 0.72 6.44
N TYR A 138 -2.92 1.41 5.66
CA TYR A 138 -4.36 1.39 5.84
C TYR A 138 -4.92 -0.03 5.68
N LEU A 139 -4.56 -0.74 4.60
CA LEU A 139 -4.99 -2.12 4.36
C LEU A 139 -4.63 -3.07 5.50
N ARG A 140 -3.45 -2.93 6.11
CA ARG A 140 -3.05 -3.74 7.27
C ARG A 140 -3.99 -3.62 8.46
N TYR A 141 -4.68 -2.48 8.63
CA TYR A 141 -5.70 -2.33 9.68
C TYR A 141 -7.08 -2.91 9.31
N HIS A 142 -7.32 -3.18 8.03
CA HIS A 142 -8.61 -3.65 7.50
C HIS A 142 -8.60 -5.11 7.03
N ARG A 143 -7.43 -5.73 6.95
CA ARG A 143 -7.22 -7.09 6.46
C ARG A 143 -6.17 -7.81 7.31
N PRO A 144 -6.30 -9.13 7.49
CA PRO A 144 -5.32 -9.87 8.28
C PRO A 144 -4.00 -10.04 7.50
N PRO A 145 -2.87 -10.34 8.17
CA PRO A 145 -1.54 -10.41 7.54
C PRO A 145 -1.41 -11.40 6.37
N GLU A 146 -2.17 -12.49 6.39
CA GLU A 146 -2.24 -13.51 5.35
C GLU A 146 -2.99 -13.06 4.09
N HIS A 147 -3.72 -11.95 4.17
CA HIS A 147 -4.45 -11.42 3.03
C HIS A 147 -3.49 -11.07 1.89
N GLU A 148 -3.80 -11.56 0.70
CA GLU A 148 -2.95 -11.42 -0.48
C GLU A 148 -3.36 -10.21 -1.31
N VAL A 149 -2.37 -9.45 -1.76
CA VAL A 149 -2.59 -8.27 -2.62
C VAL A 149 -1.67 -8.29 -3.83
N LEU A 150 -2.14 -7.73 -4.95
CA LEU A 150 -1.29 -7.44 -6.11
C LEU A 150 -0.28 -6.34 -5.76
N VAL A 151 0.98 -6.59 -6.10
CA VAL A 151 2.13 -5.69 -5.90
C VAL A 151 2.99 -5.66 -7.16
N ARG A 152 3.44 -4.47 -7.55
CA ARG A 152 4.51 -4.28 -8.53
C ARG A 152 5.86 -4.35 -7.80
N ILE A 153 6.72 -5.27 -8.23
CA ILE A 153 8.06 -5.46 -7.69
C ILE A 153 9.10 -4.85 -8.61
N GLU A 154 9.81 -3.84 -8.12
CA GLU A 154 10.98 -3.27 -8.77
C GLU A 154 12.23 -4.03 -8.31
N THR A 155 12.88 -4.67 -9.27
CA THR A 155 14.17 -5.36 -9.14
C THR A 155 15.31 -4.37 -9.20
#